data_AF-A0A0X3BPQ9-F1
#
_entry.id   AF-A0A0X3BPQ9-F1
#
_cell.length_a   1.000
_cell.length_b   1.000
_cell.length_c   1.000
_cell.angle_alpha   90.00
_cell.angle_beta   90.00
_cell.angle_gamma   90.00
#
_symmetry.space_group_name_H-M   'P 1'
#
loop_
_entity.id
_entity.type
_entity.pdbx_description
1 polymer ?
#
loop_
_entity_poly.entity_id
_entity_poly.type
_entity_poly.pdbx_seq_one_letter_code
_entity_poly.pdbx_strand_id
1 'polypeptide(L)'
;MDHLNCRIQKFDSSGTFISTWGSKGSSDGQLNNPSDIAIDTAGNIYVADTYNNRVQKFDKSGNFMIRWESWHTGEIKFLYPAGIATDTVGDIYVADYYNHRVQKFDSSGALISMWGSYGSGNGQFDRLTGIATDISGNVYVSDYYNHRIQKFDSTGAFLTTWGAYGTGNGQFDKPWGIAVDTAGDIYVADYNNHRIQKFDSAGTFITAWGSEGSGSGQFNGPICIAVDAAGYIYVSDDYNNRVQKFDSAGTFITAWGSEGTDSGQFSSLVGIAVDSAGYVFVVDHLNCRIQKFDSSGTFISTWGSEGFSDGQFYRPSGIALDSAGNVYVADTYSNRIQKFSPSPTKLPVANFSANKVSGPAPLTVHFIDTSADYPSAWLWDFGDGTSSIEQNPVHTYLAYGNYTVKLTVSNIFGADSLSKEGFIFAKRVKGDFGGDGEIDIGDVARVAYMVVGKEPADLAADFNENGAVDIGDAAKIAYYFVGKIGEL
;
A
#
# COMPACT_ATOMS: atom_id res chain seq x y z
N MET A 1 -0.48 32.81 21.92
CA MET A 1 -1.60 32.34 21.08
C MET A 1 -1.48 30.83 21.00
N ASP A 2 -2.60 30.14 21.05
CA ASP A 2 -2.69 28.68 21.18
C ASP A 2 -2.35 28.02 19.82
N HIS A 3 -1.08 27.62 19.64
CA HIS A 3 -0.52 27.12 18.37
C HIS A 3 -0.60 25.58 18.23
N LEU A 4 -1.60 24.93 18.81
CA LEU A 4 -1.67 23.48 18.87
C LEU A 4 -2.37 22.87 17.63
N ASN A 5 -1.72 22.95 16.46
CA ASN A 5 -2.14 22.23 15.25
C ASN A 5 -1.64 20.78 15.28
N CYS A 6 -2.17 20.00 16.22
CA CYS A 6 -1.71 18.66 16.50
C CYS A 6 -2.78 17.70 16.03
N ARG A 7 -2.75 17.21 14.80
CA ARG A 7 -3.86 16.47 14.19
C ARG A 7 -3.32 15.54 13.12
N ILE A 8 -4.15 15.03 12.26
CA ILE A 8 -3.75 14.45 11.00
C ILE A 8 -4.47 15.23 9.92
N GLN A 9 -3.79 15.50 8.83
CA GLN A 9 -4.30 16.38 7.79
C GLN A 9 -4.09 15.75 6.44
N LYS A 10 -5.08 15.87 5.57
CA LYS A 10 -5.00 15.46 4.18
C LYS A 10 -4.84 16.71 3.32
N PHE A 11 -3.95 16.60 2.36
CA PHE A 11 -3.60 17.57 1.35
C PHE A 11 -3.65 16.90 -0.02
N ASP A 12 -3.60 17.74 -1.04
CA ASP A 12 -3.29 17.35 -2.40
C ASP A 12 -1.76 17.44 -2.64
N SER A 13 -1.27 17.16 -3.85
CA SER A 13 0.18 17.07 -4.10
C SER A 13 0.86 18.41 -4.28
N SER A 14 0.08 19.49 -4.32
CA SER A 14 0.58 20.87 -4.28
C SER A 14 0.73 21.37 -2.84
N GLY A 15 0.30 20.59 -1.86
CA GLY A 15 0.23 21.02 -0.46
C GLY A 15 -1.06 21.78 -0.12
N THR A 16 -2.09 21.72 -0.97
CA THR A 16 -3.39 22.35 -0.69
C THR A 16 -4.18 21.49 0.27
N PHE A 17 -4.70 22.09 1.35
CA PHE A 17 -5.46 21.39 2.40
C PHE A 17 -6.80 20.84 1.89
N ILE A 18 -7.11 19.60 2.25
CA ILE A 18 -8.36 18.89 1.93
C ILE A 18 -9.21 18.67 3.18
N SER A 19 -8.65 18.00 4.20
CA SER A 19 -9.40 17.65 5.41
C SER A 19 -8.47 17.42 6.60
N THR A 20 -9.04 17.41 7.81
CA THR A 20 -8.28 17.12 9.03
C THR A 20 -9.09 16.28 10.00
N TRP A 21 -8.39 15.49 10.81
CA TRP A 21 -8.92 14.70 11.91
C TRP A 21 -7.90 14.66 13.07
N GLY A 22 -8.34 14.58 14.33
CA GLY A 22 -7.45 14.56 15.50
C GLY A 22 -7.15 15.94 16.12
N SER A 23 -6.53 15.96 17.31
CA SER A 23 -6.17 17.17 18.08
C SER A 23 -4.96 16.92 19.02
N LYS A 24 -4.37 17.96 19.66
CA LYS A 24 -3.26 17.72 20.60
C LYS A 24 -3.81 17.04 21.82
N GLY A 25 -3.06 16.08 22.34
CA GLY A 25 -3.29 15.54 23.67
C GLY A 25 -3.09 14.05 23.68
N SER A 26 -3.70 13.41 24.68
CA SER A 26 -3.54 12.01 24.99
C SER A 26 -4.85 11.20 24.81
N SER A 27 -5.92 11.82 24.31
CA SER A 27 -7.18 11.13 24.01
C SER A 27 -7.10 10.37 22.68
N ASP A 28 -8.12 9.58 22.35
CA ASP A 28 -8.19 8.86 21.08
C ASP A 28 -8.14 9.80 19.88
N GLY A 29 -7.32 9.44 18.90
CA GLY A 29 -7.07 10.26 17.71
C GLY A 29 -6.28 11.54 17.97
N GLN A 30 -5.79 11.77 19.19
CA GLN A 30 -4.93 12.90 19.53
C GLN A 30 -3.45 12.55 19.41
N LEU A 31 -2.57 13.50 19.10
CA LEU A 31 -1.13 13.22 18.91
C LEU A 31 -0.23 14.14 19.76
N ASN A 32 0.94 13.62 20.11
CA ASN A 32 2.01 14.27 20.85
C ASN A 32 3.38 13.75 20.40
N ASN A 33 4.07 14.55 19.60
CA ASN A 33 5.41 14.30 19.08
C ASN A 33 5.56 12.96 18.34
N PRO A 34 4.82 12.71 17.24
CA PRO A 34 4.95 11.47 16.52
C PRO A 34 6.31 11.40 15.79
N SER A 35 7.04 10.30 15.94
CA SER A 35 8.38 10.13 15.34
C SER A 35 8.40 9.36 14.04
N ASP A 36 7.44 8.45 13.84
CA ASP A 36 7.44 7.55 12.69
C ASP A 36 6.03 7.12 12.29
N ILE A 37 5.91 6.69 11.05
CA ILE A 37 4.65 6.35 10.40
C ILE A 37 4.85 5.16 9.44
N ALA A 38 3.94 4.20 9.49
CA ALA A 38 3.86 3.11 8.52
C ALA A 38 2.45 2.98 7.96
N ILE A 39 2.35 2.47 6.73
CA ILE A 39 1.09 2.23 6.05
C ILE A 39 1.02 0.76 5.65
N ASP A 40 -0.12 0.10 5.87
CA ASP A 40 -0.34 -1.26 5.35
C ASP A 40 -0.90 -1.25 3.92
N THR A 41 -1.01 -2.44 3.32
CA THR A 41 -1.54 -2.64 1.96
C THR A 41 -3.00 -2.25 1.82
N ALA A 42 -3.76 -2.18 2.92
CA ALA A 42 -5.14 -1.69 2.94
C ALA A 42 -5.23 -0.15 3.06
N GLY A 43 -4.09 0.52 3.26
CA GLY A 43 -4.02 1.97 3.44
C GLY A 43 -4.32 2.43 4.86
N ASN A 44 -4.30 1.55 5.86
CA ASN A 44 -4.40 1.95 7.25
C ASN A 44 -3.09 2.58 7.71
N ILE A 45 -3.22 3.62 8.53
CA ILE A 45 -2.12 4.48 8.96
C ILE A 45 -1.76 4.12 10.40
N TYR A 46 -0.50 3.81 10.65
CA TYR A 46 0.02 3.50 11.97
C TYR A 46 1.03 4.56 12.38
N VAL A 47 0.82 5.16 13.55
CA VAL A 47 1.60 6.32 14.01
C VAL A 47 2.26 5.99 15.35
N ALA A 48 3.59 6.08 15.40
CA ALA A 48 4.33 6.09 16.66
C ALA A 48 4.14 7.44 17.35
N ASP A 49 3.24 7.50 18.33
CA ASP A 49 2.89 8.72 19.08
C ASP A 49 3.80 8.86 20.30
N THR A 50 5.05 9.23 20.02
CA THR A 50 6.21 8.94 20.85
C THR A 50 6.12 9.53 22.25
N TYR A 51 5.69 10.78 22.40
CA TYR A 51 5.65 11.43 23.73
C TYR A 51 4.41 11.05 24.54
N ASN A 52 3.40 10.49 23.89
CA ASN A 52 2.30 9.83 24.59
C ASN A 52 2.61 8.37 24.95
N ASN A 53 3.78 7.85 24.56
CA ASN A 53 4.18 6.47 24.82
C ASN A 53 3.12 5.48 24.34
N ARG A 54 2.69 5.63 23.09
CA ARG A 54 1.66 4.79 22.46
C ARG A 54 1.85 4.72 20.95
N VAL A 55 1.14 3.77 20.33
CA VAL A 55 0.94 3.71 18.89
C VAL A 55 -0.55 3.85 18.60
N GLN A 56 -0.92 4.49 17.50
CA GLN A 56 -2.32 4.63 17.07
C GLN A 56 -2.51 4.19 15.63
N LYS A 57 -3.66 3.56 15.36
CA LYS A 57 -4.13 3.17 14.04
C LYS A 57 -5.28 4.05 13.58
N PHE A 58 -5.23 4.47 12.33
CA PHE A 58 -6.29 5.18 11.63
C PHE A 58 -6.62 4.46 10.33
N ASP A 59 -7.87 4.55 9.87
CA ASP A 59 -8.22 4.07 8.54
C ASP A 59 -7.69 5.03 7.44
N LYS A 60 -7.80 4.62 6.17
CA LYS A 60 -7.36 5.43 5.01
C LYS A 60 -8.02 6.81 4.88
N SER A 61 -9.18 6.99 5.53
CA SER A 61 -9.96 8.22 5.59
C SER A 61 -9.59 9.09 6.78
N GLY A 62 -8.84 8.54 7.73
CA GLY A 62 -8.41 9.21 8.94
C GLY A 62 -9.21 8.92 10.20
N ASN A 63 -10.17 8.01 10.16
CA ASN A 63 -10.92 7.73 11.38
C ASN A 63 -10.03 6.96 12.35
N PHE A 64 -10.00 7.41 13.61
CA PHE A 64 -9.34 6.67 14.68
C PHE A 64 -9.97 5.29 14.79
N MET A 65 -9.13 4.25 14.82
CA MET A 65 -9.58 2.86 14.93
C MET A 65 -9.23 2.28 16.29
N ILE A 66 -7.94 2.31 16.64
CA ILE A 66 -7.43 1.71 17.87
C ILE A 66 -6.14 2.40 18.33
N ARG A 67 -5.87 2.34 19.63
CA ARG A 67 -4.61 2.75 20.24
C ARG A 67 -4.02 1.64 21.09
N TRP A 68 -2.71 1.66 21.23
CA TRP A 68 -1.94 0.76 22.09
C TRP A 68 -1.10 1.61 23.06
N GLU A 69 -1.44 1.63 24.35
CA GLU A 69 -0.91 2.61 25.32
C GLU A 69 -0.29 2.00 26.59
N SER A 70 0.39 2.85 27.37
CA SER A 70 1.22 2.49 28.53
C SER A 70 0.57 2.64 29.92
N TRP A 71 -0.55 3.37 30.04
CA TRP A 71 -1.08 3.83 31.34
C TRP A 71 -2.02 2.85 32.06
N HIS A 72 -2.43 1.78 31.40
CA HIS A 72 -3.25 0.74 31.99
C HIS A 72 -2.40 -0.47 32.37
N THR A 73 -2.76 -1.15 33.46
CA THR A 73 -2.16 -2.43 33.86
C THR A 73 -2.51 -3.50 32.83
N GLY A 74 -1.75 -3.56 31.74
CA GLY A 74 -1.85 -4.55 30.67
C GLY A 74 -0.46 -4.92 30.13
N GLU A 75 -0.41 -5.95 29.29
CA GLU A 75 0.83 -6.47 28.69
C GLU A 75 1.47 -5.49 27.69
N ILE A 76 0.63 -4.69 27.01
CA ILE A 76 1.04 -3.68 26.04
C ILE A 76 1.45 -2.42 26.81
N LYS A 77 2.72 -2.04 26.73
CA LYS A 77 3.26 -0.80 27.32
C LYS A 77 4.38 -0.27 26.45
N PHE A 78 4.21 0.90 25.85
CA PHE A 78 5.29 1.54 25.11
C PHE A 78 6.06 2.51 25.99
N LEU A 79 7.32 2.74 25.66
CA LEU A 79 8.13 3.83 26.17
C LEU A 79 8.99 4.35 25.02
N TYR A 80 8.52 5.45 24.44
CA TYR A 80 9.18 6.15 23.33
C TYR A 80 9.30 5.28 22.06
N PRO A 81 8.17 4.82 21.47
CA PRO A 81 8.20 4.04 20.24
C PRO A 81 8.90 4.85 19.14
N ALA A 82 9.89 4.25 18.47
CA ALA A 82 10.79 4.96 17.57
C ALA A 82 10.57 4.58 16.10
N GLY A 83 10.58 3.28 15.78
CA GLY A 83 10.39 2.75 14.43
C GLY A 83 9.14 1.90 14.32
N ILE A 84 8.46 1.97 13.17
CA ILE A 84 7.29 1.15 12.86
C ILE A 84 7.39 0.55 11.46
N ALA A 85 7.06 -0.74 11.34
CA ALA A 85 7.00 -1.45 10.05
C ALA A 85 5.74 -2.29 9.96
N THR A 86 5.30 -2.55 8.73
CA THR A 86 4.22 -3.49 8.41
C THR A 86 4.76 -4.62 7.55
N ASP A 87 4.15 -5.81 7.62
CA ASP A 87 4.41 -6.87 6.64
C ASP A 87 3.29 -6.97 5.59
N THR A 88 3.44 -7.90 4.66
CA THR A 88 2.50 -8.09 3.54
C THR A 88 1.16 -8.69 3.95
N VAL A 89 1.08 -9.29 5.14
CA VAL A 89 -0.17 -9.81 5.72
C VAL A 89 -0.90 -8.71 6.51
N GLY A 90 -0.22 -7.61 6.80
CA GLY A 90 -0.75 -6.46 7.51
C GLY A 90 -0.49 -6.49 9.01
N ASP A 91 0.43 -7.35 9.48
CA ASP A 91 0.89 -7.29 10.86
C ASP A 91 1.83 -6.09 11.05
N ILE A 92 1.83 -5.56 12.26
CA ILE A 92 2.51 -4.32 12.63
C ILE A 92 3.59 -4.61 13.65
N TYR A 93 4.79 -4.11 13.41
CA TYR A 93 5.96 -4.30 14.26
C TYR A 93 6.44 -2.95 14.75
N VAL A 94 6.57 -2.81 16.06
CA VAL A 94 6.96 -1.53 16.69
C VAL A 94 8.25 -1.72 17.49
N ALA A 95 9.23 -0.88 17.19
CA ALA A 95 10.46 -0.76 17.95
C ALA A 95 10.22 0.09 19.21
N ASP A 96 10.16 -0.57 20.37
CA ASP A 96 9.89 0.04 21.67
C ASP A 96 11.21 0.44 22.36
N TYR A 97 11.71 1.61 21.98
CA TYR A 97 13.10 2.05 22.19
C TYR A 97 13.59 1.90 23.63
N TYR A 98 12.91 2.48 24.63
CA TYR A 98 13.37 2.42 26.03
C TYR A 98 12.90 1.18 26.78
N ASN A 99 11.99 0.37 26.23
CA ASN A 99 11.66 -0.94 26.79
C ASN A 99 12.49 -2.07 26.18
N HIS A 100 13.34 -1.76 25.19
CA HIS A 100 14.29 -2.72 24.63
C HIS A 100 13.62 -3.96 24.03
N ARG A 101 12.51 -3.76 23.31
CA ARG A 101 11.71 -4.86 22.76
C ARG A 101 11.00 -4.49 21.47
N VAL A 102 10.58 -5.51 20.74
CA VAL A 102 9.63 -5.40 19.64
C VAL A 102 8.26 -5.85 20.13
N GLN A 103 7.21 -5.12 19.73
CA GLN A 103 5.83 -5.54 19.93
C GLN A 103 5.16 -5.74 18.56
N LYS A 104 4.49 -6.87 18.38
CA LYS A 104 3.81 -7.27 17.15
C LYS A 104 2.29 -7.28 17.35
N PHE A 105 1.56 -6.67 16.43
CA PHE A 105 0.10 -6.61 16.41
C PHE A 105 -0.44 -7.15 15.10
N ASP A 106 -1.62 -7.75 15.12
CA ASP A 106 -2.34 -8.09 13.89
C ASP A 106 -3.02 -6.85 13.29
N SER A 107 -3.56 -7.00 12.08
CA SER A 107 -4.28 -5.93 11.40
C SER A 107 -5.56 -5.48 12.13
N SER A 108 -6.13 -6.27 13.06
CA SER A 108 -7.24 -5.84 13.92
C SER A 108 -6.78 -5.00 15.12
N GLY A 109 -5.49 -5.10 15.43
CA GLY A 109 -4.79 -4.49 16.54
C GLY A 109 -4.77 -5.32 17.82
N ALA A 110 -4.98 -6.62 17.74
CA ALA A 110 -4.65 -7.52 18.83
C ALA A 110 -3.12 -7.68 18.92
N LEU A 111 -2.58 -7.66 20.14
CA LEU A 111 -1.18 -8.02 20.37
C LEU A 111 -1.02 -9.53 20.06
N ILE A 112 -0.14 -9.85 19.12
CA ILE A 112 0.22 -11.24 18.77
C ILE A 112 1.35 -11.72 19.67
N SER A 113 2.45 -10.97 19.71
CA SER A 113 3.64 -11.33 20.47
C SER A 113 4.47 -10.11 20.83
N MET A 114 5.34 -10.30 21.81
CA MET A 114 6.39 -9.35 22.16
C MET A 114 7.66 -10.13 22.48
N TRP A 115 8.80 -9.58 22.09
CA TRP A 115 10.09 -10.19 22.39
C TRP A 115 11.15 -9.11 22.54
N GLY A 116 12.16 -9.39 23.36
CA GLY A 116 13.13 -8.39 23.75
C GLY A 116 13.18 -8.15 25.25
N SER A 117 14.38 -7.88 25.72
CA SER A 117 14.67 -7.29 27.02
C SER A 117 15.95 -6.47 26.89
N TYR A 118 16.25 -5.61 27.86
CA TYR A 118 17.57 -4.99 27.92
C TYR A 118 18.68 -6.06 27.99
N GLY A 119 19.75 -5.88 27.22
CA GLY A 119 20.93 -6.74 27.25
C GLY A 119 21.57 -6.90 25.87
N SER A 120 22.58 -7.78 25.80
CA SER A 120 23.37 -8.06 24.59
C SER A 120 23.27 -9.51 24.12
N GLY A 121 22.50 -10.36 24.79
CA GLY A 121 22.22 -11.74 24.36
C GLY A 121 21.29 -11.80 23.14
N ASN A 122 21.16 -12.97 22.52
CA ASN A 122 20.24 -13.17 21.40
C ASN A 122 18.80 -12.90 21.84
N GLY A 123 18.06 -12.10 21.06
CA GLY A 123 16.72 -11.65 21.41
C GLY A 123 16.67 -10.59 22.51
N GLN A 124 17.81 -10.02 22.92
CA GLN A 124 17.89 -8.84 23.81
C GLN A 124 18.36 -7.63 23.02
N PHE A 125 18.00 -6.42 23.45
CA PHE A 125 18.30 -5.17 22.74
C PHE A 125 18.87 -4.09 23.66
N ASP A 126 19.65 -3.18 23.08
CA ASP A 126 20.01 -1.90 23.69
C ASP A 126 19.57 -0.75 22.78
N ARG A 127 18.32 -0.30 23.01
CA ARG A 127 17.61 0.78 22.31
C ARG A 127 17.55 0.59 20.79
N LEU A 128 16.78 -0.40 20.38
CA LEU A 128 16.49 -0.65 18.97
C LEU A 128 15.87 0.58 18.27
N THR A 129 16.26 0.83 17.02
CA THR A 129 15.82 1.98 16.23
C THR A 129 15.09 1.54 14.96
N GLY A 130 15.84 1.19 13.91
CA GLY A 130 15.30 0.75 12.62
C GLY A 130 14.67 -0.65 12.71
N ILE A 131 13.53 -0.81 12.04
CA ILE A 131 12.84 -2.07 11.90
C ILE A 131 12.35 -2.23 10.46
N ALA A 132 12.53 -3.40 9.87
CA ALA A 132 12.07 -3.72 8.52
C ALA A 132 11.59 -5.16 8.45
N THR A 133 10.74 -5.45 7.47
CA THR A 133 10.19 -6.78 7.21
C THR A 133 10.53 -7.21 5.79
N ASP A 134 10.66 -8.51 5.56
CA ASP A 134 10.74 -9.06 4.20
C ASP A 134 9.42 -9.70 3.75
N ILE A 135 9.37 -10.09 2.47
CA ILE A 135 8.20 -10.73 1.85
C ILE A 135 7.84 -12.09 2.49
N SER A 136 8.78 -12.71 3.20
CA SER A 136 8.56 -13.98 3.92
C SER A 136 8.09 -13.74 5.36
N GLY A 137 7.94 -12.48 5.78
CA GLY A 137 7.53 -12.11 7.13
C GLY A 137 8.65 -12.16 8.17
N ASN A 138 9.93 -12.25 7.77
CA ASN A 138 11.01 -12.09 8.74
C ASN A 138 11.16 -10.63 9.14
N VAL A 139 11.56 -10.41 10.39
CA VAL A 139 11.73 -9.09 10.99
C VAL A 139 13.20 -8.83 11.24
N TYR A 140 13.69 -7.68 10.78
CA TYR A 140 15.07 -7.25 10.93
C TYR A 140 15.12 -5.98 11.78
N VAL A 141 15.98 -5.98 12.79
CA VAL A 141 16.04 -4.91 13.79
C VAL A 141 17.47 -4.42 13.96
N SER A 142 17.65 -3.10 13.84
CA SER A 142 18.89 -2.41 14.20
C SER A 142 19.01 -2.29 15.71
N ASP A 143 19.94 -3.05 16.29
CA ASP A 143 20.22 -3.05 17.72
C ASP A 143 21.33 -2.02 18.02
N TYR A 144 20.90 -0.76 18.12
CA TYR A 144 21.73 0.44 17.99
C TYR A 144 22.98 0.44 18.89
N TYR A 145 22.84 0.25 20.20
CA TYR A 145 23.99 0.28 21.12
C TYR A 145 24.71 -1.08 21.27
N ASN A 146 24.13 -2.16 20.74
CA ASN A 146 24.82 -3.45 20.65
C ASN A 146 25.55 -3.64 19.31
N HIS A 147 25.48 -2.67 18.39
CA HIS A 147 26.27 -2.64 17.16
C HIS A 147 26.03 -3.87 16.25
N ARG A 148 24.77 -4.31 16.14
CA ARG A 148 24.41 -5.51 15.40
C ARG A 148 23.01 -5.44 14.81
N ILE A 149 22.72 -6.36 13.90
CA ILE A 149 21.37 -6.61 13.40
C ILE A 149 20.88 -7.94 13.97
N GLN A 150 19.61 -7.99 14.33
CA GLN A 150 18.95 -9.22 14.73
C GLN A 150 17.79 -9.53 13.79
N LYS A 151 17.68 -10.81 13.40
CA LYS A 151 16.62 -11.34 12.55
C LYS A 151 15.72 -12.28 13.36
N PHE A 152 14.43 -12.10 13.20
CA PHE A 152 13.37 -12.91 13.80
C PHE A 152 12.43 -13.43 12.72
N ASP A 153 11.73 -14.53 13.00
CA ASP A 153 10.60 -14.94 12.17
C ASP A 153 9.35 -14.11 12.49
N SER A 154 8.26 -14.35 11.76
CA SER A 154 6.99 -13.66 11.97
C SER A 154 6.34 -13.94 13.32
N THR A 155 6.78 -14.96 14.08
CA THR A 155 6.29 -15.22 15.44
C THR A 155 7.06 -14.42 16.51
N GLY A 156 8.22 -13.89 16.16
CA GLY A 156 9.17 -13.25 17.07
C GLY A 156 10.25 -14.20 17.59
N ALA A 157 10.35 -15.42 17.04
CA ALA A 157 11.43 -16.32 17.41
C ALA A 157 12.75 -15.83 16.82
N PHE A 158 13.79 -15.80 17.64
CA PHE A 158 15.13 -15.43 17.19
C PHE A 158 15.64 -16.43 16.15
N LEU A 159 16.06 -15.93 15.00
CA LEU A 159 16.64 -16.75 13.93
C LEU A 159 18.16 -16.64 13.90
N THR A 160 18.67 -15.41 13.81
CA THR A 160 20.11 -15.16 13.71
C THR A 160 20.45 -13.72 14.08
N THR A 161 21.74 -13.47 14.28
CA THR A 161 22.30 -12.13 14.45
C THR A 161 23.66 -12.07 13.77
N TRP A 162 24.00 -10.89 13.29
CA TRP A 162 25.31 -10.58 12.77
C TRP A 162 25.65 -9.13 13.11
N GLY A 163 26.94 -8.82 13.14
CA GLY A 163 27.40 -7.54 13.67
C GLY A 163 28.10 -7.68 15.01
N ALA A 164 29.06 -6.79 15.21
CA ALA A 164 29.70 -6.45 16.47
C ALA A 164 30.29 -5.04 16.32
N TYR A 165 30.65 -4.40 17.42
CA TYR A 165 31.36 -3.12 17.36
C TYR A 165 32.65 -3.25 16.53
N GLY A 166 32.83 -2.37 15.55
CA GLY A 166 34.05 -2.29 14.76
C GLY A 166 33.86 -1.67 13.38
N THR A 167 34.93 -1.65 12.59
CA THR A 167 34.99 -1.00 11.27
C THR A 167 35.13 -2.00 10.11
N GLY A 168 35.32 -3.30 10.40
CA GLY A 168 35.46 -4.35 9.39
C GLY A 168 34.13 -4.74 8.74
N ASN A 169 34.17 -5.47 7.63
CA ASN A 169 32.96 -5.98 6.97
C ASN A 169 32.16 -6.88 7.93
N GLY A 170 30.85 -6.65 8.00
CA GLY A 170 29.97 -7.34 8.96
C GLY A 170 30.12 -6.88 10.41
N GLN A 171 30.87 -5.81 10.69
CA GLN A 171 30.89 -5.08 11.96
C GLN A 171 30.19 -3.75 11.81
N PHE A 172 29.67 -3.16 12.89
CA PHE A 172 28.95 -1.89 12.86
C PHE A 172 29.41 -0.94 13.95
N ASP A 173 29.17 0.35 13.74
CA ASP A 173 29.16 1.37 14.78
C ASP A 173 27.82 2.12 14.72
N LYS A 174 26.92 1.77 15.65
CA LYS A 174 25.57 2.33 15.81
C LYS A 174 24.71 2.24 14.53
N PRO A 175 24.37 1.02 14.08
CA PRO A 175 23.52 0.85 12.91
C PRO A 175 22.17 1.56 13.15
N TRP A 176 21.72 2.33 12.16
CA TRP A 176 20.50 3.14 12.26
C TRP A 176 19.40 2.62 11.34
N GLY A 177 19.35 3.11 10.10
CA GLY A 177 18.37 2.70 9.10
C GLY A 177 18.64 1.30 8.60
N ILE A 178 17.55 0.56 8.36
CA ILE A 178 17.56 -0.76 7.77
C ILE A 178 16.46 -0.83 6.71
N ALA A 179 16.78 -1.39 5.56
CA ALA A 179 15.84 -1.64 4.48
C ALA A 179 16.04 -3.04 3.91
N VAL A 180 14.99 -3.63 3.36
CA VAL A 180 15.03 -4.94 2.71
C VAL A 180 14.42 -4.80 1.32
N ASP A 181 15.09 -5.38 0.32
CA ASP A 181 14.55 -5.41 -1.04
C ASP A 181 13.67 -6.63 -1.32
N THR A 182 13.09 -6.69 -2.52
CA THR A 182 12.20 -7.78 -2.93
C THR A 182 12.92 -9.11 -3.13
N ALA A 183 14.26 -9.12 -3.27
CA ALA A 183 15.07 -10.33 -3.30
C ALA A 183 15.40 -10.84 -1.89
N GLY A 184 15.14 -10.03 -0.85
CA GLY A 184 15.44 -10.34 0.53
C GLY A 184 16.85 -9.94 0.95
N ASP A 185 17.54 -9.10 0.17
CA ASP A 185 18.81 -8.53 0.59
C ASP A 185 18.57 -7.37 1.57
N ILE A 186 19.41 -7.28 2.59
CA ILE A 186 19.30 -6.33 3.69
C ILE A 186 20.37 -5.26 3.56
N TYR A 187 19.95 -4.00 3.65
CA TYR A 187 20.80 -2.81 3.58
C TYR A 187 20.79 -2.10 4.92
N VAL A 188 21.97 -1.84 5.47
CA VAL A 188 22.12 -1.25 6.81
C VAL A 188 22.97 0.01 6.72
N ALA A 189 22.46 1.10 7.30
CA ALA A 189 23.21 2.33 7.47
C ALA A 189 24.11 2.19 8.70
N ASP A 190 25.40 2.04 8.44
CA ASP A 190 26.44 1.93 9.46
C ASP A 190 26.90 3.34 9.83
N TYR A 191 26.04 4.03 10.60
CA TYR A 191 26.01 5.48 10.78
C TYR A 191 27.38 6.09 11.13
N ASN A 192 28.07 5.57 12.15
CA ASN A 192 29.36 6.11 12.59
C ASN A 192 30.54 5.64 11.74
N ASN A 193 30.37 4.58 10.95
CA ASN A 193 31.40 4.10 10.01
C ASN A 193 31.24 4.69 8.61
N HIS A 194 30.27 5.58 8.40
CA HIS A 194 30.10 6.33 7.15
C HIS A 194 29.96 5.44 5.91
N ARG A 195 29.21 4.34 6.03
CA ARG A 195 29.03 3.38 4.94
C ARG A 195 27.66 2.69 4.99
N ILE A 196 27.32 2.06 3.87
CA ILE A 196 26.22 1.12 3.78
C ILE A 196 26.80 -0.29 3.67
N GLN A 197 26.17 -1.24 4.36
CA GLN A 197 26.51 -2.65 4.24
C GLN A 197 25.30 -3.45 3.77
N LYS A 198 25.55 -4.37 2.85
CA LYS A 198 24.55 -5.26 2.24
C LYS A 198 24.78 -6.71 2.69
N PHE A 199 23.71 -7.38 3.07
CA PHE A 199 23.69 -8.77 3.54
C PHE A 199 22.63 -9.57 2.81
N ASP A 200 22.83 -10.88 2.69
CA ASP A 200 21.77 -11.77 2.24
C ASP A 200 20.76 -12.03 3.37
N SER A 201 19.65 -12.71 3.05
CA SER A 201 18.63 -13.08 4.03
C SER A 201 19.12 -13.97 5.18
N ALA A 202 20.30 -14.60 5.08
CA ALA A 202 20.92 -15.38 6.16
C ALA A 202 21.82 -14.52 7.08
N GLY A 203 22.04 -13.24 6.74
CA GLY A 203 22.96 -12.35 7.46
C GLY A 203 24.41 -12.47 6.98
N THR A 204 24.66 -13.14 5.86
CA THR A 204 25.99 -13.22 5.26
C THR A 204 26.32 -11.90 4.61
N PHE A 205 27.51 -11.37 4.92
CA PHE A 205 28.02 -10.17 4.26
C PHE A 205 28.16 -10.38 2.76
N ILE A 206 27.55 -9.50 1.95
CA ILE A 206 27.68 -9.49 0.50
C ILE A 206 28.72 -8.44 0.09
N THR A 207 28.47 -7.17 0.43
CA THR A 207 29.31 -6.05 0.04
C THR A 207 29.10 -4.85 0.96
N ALA A 208 30.02 -3.90 0.90
CA ALA A 208 29.94 -2.61 1.57
C ALA A 208 30.44 -1.53 0.62
N TRP A 209 29.86 -0.34 0.72
CA TRP A 209 30.33 0.84 0.01
C TRP A 209 30.13 2.07 0.88
N GLY A 210 30.95 3.10 0.66
CA GLY A 210 31.04 4.22 1.57
C GLY A 210 32.40 4.31 2.26
N SER A 211 32.80 5.54 2.48
CA SER A 211 33.84 5.95 3.42
C SER A 211 33.47 7.32 3.95
N GLU A 212 34.09 7.76 5.04
CA GLU A 212 33.95 9.15 5.46
C GLU A 212 34.39 10.11 4.34
N GLY A 213 33.60 11.15 4.08
CA GLY A 213 33.92 12.20 3.12
C GLY A 213 32.69 12.74 2.40
N SER A 214 32.94 13.59 1.39
CA SER A 214 31.90 14.29 0.61
C SER A 214 31.98 13.99 -0.90
N GLY A 215 32.92 13.16 -1.34
CA GLY A 215 33.02 12.68 -2.73
C GLY A 215 31.90 11.70 -3.11
N SER A 216 31.75 11.40 -4.40
CA SER A 216 30.78 10.41 -4.89
C SER A 216 30.99 9.05 -4.22
N GLY A 217 29.92 8.50 -3.63
CA GLY A 217 29.98 7.23 -2.91
C GLY A 217 30.65 7.30 -1.53
N GLN A 218 31.02 8.49 -1.04
CA GLN A 218 31.44 8.73 0.35
C GLN A 218 30.26 9.26 1.16
N PHE A 219 30.23 9.04 2.47
CA PHE A 219 29.16 9.50 3.34
C PHE A 219 29.68 10.29 4.54
N ASN A 220 28.82 11.10 5.12
CA ASN A 220 28.99 11.71 6.42
C ASN A 220 27.68 11.58 7.22
N GLY A 221 27.60 10.56 8.08
CA GLY A 221 26.39 10.23 8.84
C GLY A 221 25.23 9.74 7.96
N PRO A 222 25.35 8.59 7.28
CA PRO A 222 24.20 8.00 6.58
C PRO A 222 23.14 7.55 7.59
N ILE A 223 21.88 7.95 7.41
CA ILE A 223 20.80 7.66 8.38
C ILE A 223 19.77 6.70 7.80
N CYS A 224 19.03 7.13 6.78
CA CYS A 224 17.88 6.43 6.26
C CYS A 224 18.18 5.82 4.89
N ILE A 225 17.59 4.67 4.62
CA ILE A 225 17.74 3.91 3.38
C ILE A 225 16.35 3.60 2.85
N ALA A 226 16.13 3.88 1.57
CA ALA A 226 14.98 3.37 0.83
C ALA A 226 15.48 2.53 -0.36
N VAL A 227 14.74 1.49 -0.72
CA VAL A 227 15.03 0.65 -1.89
C VAL A 227 13.80 0.62 -2.78
N ASP A 228 13.99 0.88 -4.08
CA ASP A 228 12.89 0.82 -5.05
C ASP A 228 12.68 -0.59 -5.61
N ALA A 229 11.57 -0.79 -6.33
CA ALA A 229 11.22 -2.08 -6.92
C ALA A 229 12.21 -2.58 -7.99
N ALA A 230 13.06 -1.69 -8.53
CA ALA A 230 14.13 -2.05 -9.46
C ALA A 230 15.44 -2.42 -8.75
N GLY A 231 15.48 -2.31 -7.41
CA GLY A 231 16.65 -2.62 -6.59
C GLY A 231 17.69 -1.50 -6.54
N TYR A 232 17.30 -0.24 -6.81
CA TYR A 232 18.18 0.90 -6.53
C TYR A 232 18.03 1.34 -5.07
N ILE A 233 19.16 1.70 -4.47
CA ILE A 233 19.26 2.11 -3.07
C ILE A 233 19.40 3.63 -3.03
N TYR A 234 18.59 4.28 -2.21
CA TYR A 234 18.63 5.71 -1.95
C TYR A 234 19.02 5.92 -0.48
N VAL A 235 20.04 6.73 -0.25
CA VAL A 235 20.61 6.93 1.08
C VAL A 235 20.60 8.41 1.42
N SER A 236 20.11 8.76 2.61
CA SER A 236 20.27 10.11 3.15
C SER A 236 21.68 10.28 3.73
N ASP A 237 22.44 11.23 3.17
CA ASP A 237 23.79 11.58 3.59
C ASP A 237 23.73 12.90 4.37
N ASP A 238 23.33 12.80 5.65
CA ASP A 238 22.80 13.90 6.47
C ASP A 238 23.76 15.09 6.54
N TYR A 239 25.00 14.87 6.97
CA TYR A 239 25.96 15.97 7.15
C TYR A 239 26.53 16.52 5.85
N ASN A 240 26.38 15.80 4.73
CA ASN A 240 26.70 16.31 3.40
C ASN A 240 25.49 16.97 2.71
N ASN A 241 24.32 16.99 3.35
CA ASN A 241 23.09 17.59 2.86
C ASN A 241 22.72 17.11 1.44
N ARG A 242 22.76 15.79 1.21
CA ARG A 242 22.45 15.19 -0.10
C ARG A 242 21.82 13.82 0.00
N VAL A 243 21.18 13.41 -1.09
CA VAL A 243 20.77 12.02 -1.33
C VAL A 243 21.73 11.40 -2.32
N GLN A 244 22.09 10.14 -2.08
CA GLN A 244 22.89 9.36 -3.01
C GLN A 244 22.13 8.11 -3.46
N LYS A 245 22.24 7.80 -4.75
CA LYS A 245 21.63 6.63 -5.39
C LYS A 245 22.71 5.63 -5.82
N PHE A 246 22.46 4.36 -5.53
CA PHE A 246 23.33 3.24 -5.85
C PHE A 246 22.54 2.12 -6.54
N ASP A 247 23.22 1.31 -7.35
CA ASP A 247 22.67 0.03 -7.80
C ASP A 247 22.80 -1.06 -6.71
N SER A 248 22.20 -2.23 -6.96
CA SER A 248 22.21 -3.36 -6.03
C SER A 248 23.60 -3.95 -5.74
N ALA A 249 24.63 -3.57 -6.51
CA ALA A 249 26.03 -3.94 -6.27
C ALA A 249 26.78 -2.91 -5.41
N GLY A 250 26.15 -1.77 -5.07
CA GLY A 250 26.76 -0.67 -4.35
C GLY A 250 27.53 0.31 -5.25
N THR A 251 27.34 0.24 -6.58
CA THR A 251 27.96 1.18 -7.51
C THR A 251 27.24 2.52 -7.42
N PHE A 252 28.00 3.60 -7.22
CA PHE A 252 27.47 4.95 -7.25
C PHE A 252 26.85 5.25 -8.62
N ILE A 253 25.60 5.71 -8.62
CA ILE A 253 24.88 6.11 -9.85
C ILE A 253 24.83 7.63 -9.96
N THR A 254 24.31 8.29 -8.94
CA THR A 254 24.18 9.75 -8.92
C THR A 254 23.98 10.27 -7.49
N ALA A 255 24.18 11.56 -7.31
CA ALA A 255 23.87 12.29 -6.09
C ALA A 255 23.24 13.63 -6.44
N TRP A 256 22.34 14.10 -5.59
CA TRP A 256 21.75 15.42 -5.69
C TRP A 256 21.52 15.98 -4.30
N GLY A 257 21.54 17.31 -4.18
CA GLY A 257 21.57 17.99 -2.90
C GLY A 257 22.84 18.79 -2.69
N SER A 258 22.67 19.90 -1.99
CA SER A 258 23.74 20.66 -1.32
C SER A 258 23.12 21.35 -0.11
N GLU A 259 23.95 21.87 0.79
CA GLU A 259 23.46 22.68 1.91
C GLU A 259 22.77 23.95 1.39
N GLY A 260 21.58 24.23 1.92
CA GLY A 260 20.89 25.50 1.67
C GLY A 260 19.38 25.38 1.72
N THR A 261 18.70 26.42 1.22
CA THR A 261 17.24 26.60 1.30
C THR A 261 16.55 26.59 -0.06
N ASP A 262 17.29 26.60 -1.17
CA ASP A 262 16.71 26.61 -2.51
C ASP A 262 16.20 25.22 -2.92
N SER A 263 15.42 25.14 -4.00
CA SER A 263 14.94 23.86 -4.53
C SER A 263 16.11 22.93 -4.87
N GLY A 264 16.05 21.69 -4.40
CA GLY A 264 17.13 20.72 -4.54
C GLY A 264 18.29 20.90 -3.54
N GLN A 265 18.20 21.86 -2.61
CA GLN A 265 19.12 21.98 -1.47
C GLN A 265 18.45 21.47 -0.19
N PHE A 266 19.24 21.05 0.80
CA PHE A 266 18.77 20.43 2.03
C PHE A 266 19.45 21.02 3.27
N SER A 267 18.81 20.84 4.42
CA SER A 267 19.40 21.08 5.73
C SER A 267 18.93 19.97 6.69
N SER A 268 19.82 19.00 6.90
CA SER A 268 19.58 17.72 7.60
C SER A 268 18.51 16.82 6.94
N LEU A 269 18.90 15.59 6.62
CA LEU A 269 18.08 14.59 5.95
C LEU A 269 17.87 13.36 6.83
N VAL A 270 16.67 13.26 7.40
CA VAL A 270 16.33 12.21 8.38
C VAL A 270 15.36 11.15 7.85
N GLY A 271 14.70 11.41 6.72
CA GLY A 271 13.69 10.50 6.15
C GLY A 271 13.71 10.50 4.62
N ILE A 272 13.59 9.31 4.04
CA ILE A 272 13.49 9.11 2.59
C ILE A 272 12.50 8.00 2.29
N ALA A 273 11.68 8.20 1.26
CA ALA A 273 10.77 7.17 0.74
C ALA A 273 10.79 7.20 -0.80
N VAL A 274 10.52 6.06 -1.42
CA VAL A 274 10.46 5.91 -2.87
C VAL A 274 9.16 5.23 -3.26
N ASP A 275 8.45 5.78 -4.25
CA ASP A 275 7.21 5.18 -4.75
C ASP A 275 7.47 4.11 -5.82
N SER A 276 6.41 3.40 -6.22
CA SER A 276 6.48 2.35 -7.25
C SER A 276 6.80 2.88 -8.64
N ALA A 277 6.66 4.19 -8.88
CA ALA A 277 7.06 4.86 -10.12
C ALA A 277 8.53 5.33 -10.08
N GLY A 278 9.20 5.20 -8.94
CA GLY A 278 10.60 5.59 -8.74
C GLY A 278 10.79 7.07 -8.40
N TYR A 279 9.74 7.79 -8.00
CA TYR A 279 9.91 9.13 -7.43
C TYR A 279 10.41 9.05 -6.00
N VAL A 280 11.35 9.93 -5.68
CA VAL A 280 12.03 9.99 -4.38
C VAL A 280 11.48 11.16 -3.59
N PHE A 281 11.05 10.90 -2.36
CA PHE A 281 10.50 11.87 -1.42
C PHE A 281 11.46 12.01 -0.25
N VAL A 282 11.93 13.23 -0.02
CA VAL A 282 12.99 13.50 0.95
C VAL A 282 12.48 14.48 1.99
N VAL A 283 12.68 14.14 3.26
CA VAL A 283 12.35 14.99 4.40
C VAL A 283 13.51 15.95 4.64
N ASP A 284 13.28 17.23 4.35
CA ASP A 284 14.23 18.31 4.57
C ASP A 284 13.95 18.93 5.96
N HIS A 285 14.54 18.31 6.98
CA HIS A 285 14.11 18.40 8.37
C HIS A 285 14.23 19.82 8.94
N LEU A 286 15.37 20.50 8.74
CA LEU A 286 15.58 21.84 9.28
C LEU A 286 14.94 22.94 8.43
N ASN A 287 14.77 22.71 7.13
CA ASN A 287 14.02 23.62 6.25
C ASN A 287 12.50 23.43 6.34
N CYS A 288 12.03 22.46 7.12
CA CYS A 288 10.61 22.21 7.38
C CYS A 288 9.79 22.01 6.09
N ARG A 289 10.29 21.16 5.18
CA ARG A 289 9.63 20.87 3.90
C ARG A 289 9.90 19.45 3.42
N ILE A 290 9.13 19.04 2.42
CA ILE A 290 9.32 17.79 1.69
C ILE A 290 9.64 18.14 0.25
N GLN A 291 10.61 17.45 -0.31
CA GLN A 291 11.03 17.62 -1.69
C GLN A 291 10.87 16.31 -2.46
N LYS A 292 10.30 16.41 -3.66
CA LYS A 292 10.09 15.30 -4.59
C LYS A 292 11.07 15.41 -5.76
N PHE A 293 11.69 14.29 -6.08
CA PHE A 293 12.62 14.15 -7.20
C PHE A 293 12.22 12.96 -8.07
N ASP A 294 12.59 12.99 -9.35
CA ASP A 294 12.58 11.77 -10.16
C ASP A 294 13.75 10.84 -9.81
N SER A 295 13.77 9.66 -10.42
CA SER A 295 14.77 8.64 -10.17
C SER A 295 16.20 9.02 -10.63
N SER A 296 16.36 10.14 -11.35
CA SER A 296 17.65 10.70 -11.75
C SER A 296 18.18 11.76 -10.78
N GLY A 297 17.35 12.19 -9.82
CA GLY A 297 17.66 13.28 -8.90
C GLY A 297 17.24 14.66 -9.41
N THR A 298 16.45 14.73 -10.48
CA THR A 298 15.91 16.00 -10.97
C THR A 298 14.77 16.45 -10.05
N PHE A 299 14.86 17.69 -9.57
CA PHE A 299 13.82 18.30 -8.72
C PHE A 299 12.49 18.39 -9.48
N ILE A 300 11.41 17.92 -8.84
CA ILE A 300 10.05 17.95 -9.41
C ILE A 300 9.19 18.99 -8.69
N SER A 301 9.11 18.91 -7.38
CA SER A 301 8.30 19.81 -6.58
C SER A 301 8.74 19.84 -5.12
N THR A 302 8.32 20.88 -4.42
CA THR A 302 8.47 21.02 -2.97
C THR A 302 7.14 21.47 -2.40
N TRP A 303 6.84 21.03 -1.19
CA TRP A 303 5.76 21.57 -0.37
C TRP A 303 6.20 21.57 1.08
N GLY A 304 5.59 22.43 1.90
CA GLY A 304 6.11 22.72 3.23
C GLY A 304 6.78 24.09 3.33
N SER A 305 6.67 24.66 4.52
CA SER A 305 7.45 25.81 4.99
C SER A 305 7.47 25.75 6.51
N GLU A 306 8.39 26.44 7.16
CA GLU A 306 8.37 26.51 8.63
C GLU A 306 7.05 27.13 9.13
N GLY A 307 6.39 26.42 10.04
CA GLY A 307 5.21 26.93 10.71
C GLY A 307 4.27 25.83 11.16
N PHE A 308 3.18 26.27 11.78
CA PHE A 308 2.19 25.37 12.35
C PHE A 308 0.93 25.26 11.48
N SER A 309 0.76 26.09 10.45
CA SER A 309 -0.45 26.06 9.61
C SER A 309 -0.49 24.83 8.70
N ASP A 310 -1.60 24.63 8.02
CA ASP A 310 -1.82 23.49 7.13
C ASP A 310 -0.83 23.56 5.96
N GLY A 311 -0.12 22.46 5.69
CA GLY A 311 0.90 22.41 4.64
C GLY A 311 2.23 23.07 5.04
N GLN A 312 2.35 23.57 6.27
CA GLN A 312 3.62 23.97 6.90
C GLN A 312 4.15 22.82 7.77
N PHE A 313 5.42 22.84 8.17
CA PHE A 313 5.98 21.84 9.07
C PHE A 313 6.83 22.49 10.17
N TYR A 314 7.08 21.74 11.23
CA TYR A 314 8.06 22.05 12.24
C TYR A 314 8.85 20.79 12.62
N ARG A 315 10.01 20.63 11.96
CA ARG A 315 10.91 19.46 12.05
C ARG A 315 10.23 18.13 11.70
N PRO A 316 9.82 17.96 10.44
CA PRO A 316 9.27 16.68 9.97
C PRO A 316 10.35 15.59 10.03
N SER A 317 9.97 14.35 10.33
CA SER A 317 10.91 13.22 10.50
C SER A 317 10.55 12.00 9.65
N GLY A 318 9.63 11.15 10.14
CA GLY A 318 9.16 9.96 9.43
C GLY A 318 8.39 10.29 8.16
N ILE A 319 8.59 9.49 7.12
CA ILE A 319 7.86 9.58 5.85
C ILE A 319 7.49 8.17 5.36
N ALA A 320 6.24 7.99 4.95
CA ALA A 320 5.76 6.75 4.36
C ALA A 320 4.86 7.01 3.16
N LEU A 321 4.73 6.01 2.30
CA LEU A 321 3.92 6.06 1.09
C LEU A 321 2.90 4.92 1.13
N ASP A 322 1.71 5.16 0.59
CA ASP A 322 0.75 4.08 0.30
C ASP A 322 0.77 3.68 -1.18
N SER A 323 0.09 2.57 -1.50
CA SER A 323 0.02 2.04 -2.87
C SER A 323 -0.68 2.98 -3.86
N ALA A 324 -1.46 3.94 -3.37
CA ALA A 324 -2.09 4.98 -4.18
C ALA A 324 -1.20 6.21 -4.38
N GLY A 325 0.03 6.20 -3.86
CA GLY A 325 1.00 7.28 -3.99
C GLY A 325 0.79 8.43 -3.00
N ASN A 326 -0.06 8.27 -1.98
CA ASN A 326 -0.18 9.29 -0.93
C ASN A 326 1.07 9.30 -0.05
N VAL A 327 1.55 10.49 0.27
CA VAL A 327 2.74 10.73 1.11
C VAL A 327 2.30 11.09 2.52
N TYR A 328 2.73 10.35 3.51
CA TYR A 328 2.43 10.62 4.91
C TYR A 328 3.70 11.07 5.63
N VAL A 329 3.61 12.18 6.35
CA VAL A 329 4.77 12.83 6.98
C VAL A 329 4.47 13.02 8.45
N ALA A 330 5.37 12.57 9.32
CA ALA A 330 5.35 12.88 10.73
C ALA A 330 5.93 14.28 10.97
N ASP A 331 5.06 15.24 11.29
CA ASP A 331 5.42 16.62 11.63
C ASP A 331 5.66 16.70 13.15
N THR A 332 6.85 16.22 13.52
CA THR A 332 7.24 15.82 14.88
C THR A 332 6.89 16.88 15.92
N TYR A 333 7.43 18.10 15.82
CA TYR A 333 7.21 19.12 16.86
C TYR A 333 5.89 19.88 16.72
N SER A 334 5.21 19.76 15.59
CA SER A 334 3.81 20.19 15.48
C SER A 334 2.84 19.17 16.06
N ASN A 335 3.31 17.98 16.43
CA ASN A 335 2.51 16.89 17.00
C ASN A 335 1.39 16.43 16.05
N ARG A 336 1.69 16.30 14.76
CA ARG A 336 0.69 15.95 13.74
C ARG A 336 1.25 15.02 12.67
N ILE A 337 0.38 14.36 11.92
CA ILE A 337 0.70 13.70 10.65
C ILE A 337 0.12 14.53 9.50
N GLN A 338 0.81 14.64 8.38
CA GLN A 338 0.26 15.25 7.17
C GLN A 338 0.34 14.26 5.99
N LYS A 339 -0.81 13.91 5.43
CA LYS A 339 -1.03 13.10 4.24
C LYS A 339 -1.14 14.01 3.02
N PHE A 340 -0.32 13.83 2.00
CA PHE A 340 -0.38 14.54 0.73
C PHE A 340 -0.77 13.56 -0.36
N SER A 341 -1.94 13.77 -0.95
CA SER A 341 -2.48 12.91 -1.99
C SER A 341 -1.93 13.35 -3.33
N PRO A 342 -1.53 12.45 -4.22
CA PRO A 342 -1.15 12.86 -5.57
C PRO A 342 -2.31 13.62 -6.24
N SER A 343 -2.02 14.78 -6.85
CA SER A 343 -2.99 15.52 -7.66
C SER A 343 -2.76 15.20 -9.13
N PRO A 344 -3.84 15.18 -9.94
CA PRO A 344 -3.70 15.15 -11.39
C PRO A 344 -2.88 16.35 -11.86
N THR A 345 -2.13 16.18 -12.94
CA THR A 345 -1.40 17.28 -13.62
C THR A 345 -1.90 17.51 -15.04
N LYS A 346 -2.83 16.67 -15.51
CA LYS A 346 -3.43 16.67 -16.85
C LYS A 346 -4.77 15.92 -16.82
N LEU A 347 -5.46 15.89 -17.96
CA LEU A 347 -6.67 15.07 -18.16
C LEU A 347 -6.42 13.60 -17.78
N PRO A 348 -7.42 12.90 -17.20
CA PRO A 348 -7.30 11.48 -16.94
C PRO A 348 -7.17 10.70 -18.24
N VAL A 349 -6.64 9.47 -18.17
CA VAL A 349 -6.64 8.54 -19.32
C VAL A 349 -7.50 7.35 -18.96
N ALA A 350 -8.68 7.24 -19.58
CA ALA A 350 -9.68 6.24 -19.26
C ALA A 350 -9.19 4.83 -19.65
N ASN A 351 -9.20 3.89 -18.70
CA ASN A 351 -8.92 2.49 -18.99
C ASN A 351 -9.57 1.57 -17.94
N PHE A 352 -9.89 0.34 -18.34
CA PHE A 352 -10.50 -0.63 -17.44
C PHE A 352 -10.29 -2.07 -17.87
N SER A 353 -10.49 -3.00 -16.93
CA SER A 353 -10.54 -4.44 -17.16
C SER A 353 -11.76 -5.06 -16.46
N ALA A 354 -11.94 -6.37 -16.60
CA ALA A 354 -13.00 -7.13 -15.92
C ALA A 354 -12.48 -8.51 -15.54
N ASN A 355 -12.99 -9.09 -14.45
CA ASN A 355 -12.61 -10.43 -14.01
C ASN A 355 -13.00 -11.53 -15.01
N LYS A 356 -14.07 -11.32 -15.79
CA LYS A 356 -14.50 -12.18 -16.90
C LYS A 356 -15.25 -11.36 -17.94
N VAL A 357 -15.17 -11.80 -19.20
CA VAL A 357 -15.76 -11.11 -20.36
C VAL A 357 -16.86 -11.94 -21.04
N SER A 358 -17.09 -13.19 -20.60
CA SER A 358 -18.16 -14.03 -21.15
C SER A 358 -18.60 -15.13 -20.19
N GLY A 359 -19.85 -15.57 -20.31
CA GLY A 359 -20.47 -16.63 -19.53
C GLY A 359 -21.98 -16.68 -19.79
N PRO A 360 -22.73 -17.65 -19.23
CA PRO A 360 -24.19 -17.69 -19.35
C PRO A 360 -24.83 -16.46 -18.68
N ALA A 361 -25.93 -15.95 -19.24
CA ALA A 361 -26.81 -15.01 -18.55
C ALA A 361 -27.63 -15.78 -17.48
N PRO A 362 -27.83 -15.25 -16.26
CA PRO A 362 -27.34 -13.97 -15.77
C PRO A 362 -25.83 -13.99 -15.49
N LEU A 363 -25.10 -13.00 -16.01
CA LEU A 363 -23.63 -12.92 -15.90
C LEU A 363 -23.21 -11.77 -14.97
N THR A 364 -22.78 -12.10 -13.75
CA THR A 364 -22.22 -11.12 -12.80
C THR A 364 -20.74 -10.85 -13.06
N VAL A 365 -20.38 -9.65 -13.51
CA VAL A 365 -19.02 -9.20 -13.85
C VAL A 365 -18.51 -8.20 -12.81
N HIS A 366 -17.26 -8.33 -12.40
CA HIS A 366 -16.56 -7.37 -11.55
C HIS A 366 -15.66 -6.53 -12.45
N PHE A 367 -15.94 -5.24 -12.56
CA PHE A 367 -15.15 -4.30 -13.34
C PHE A 367 -14.06 -3.68 -12.47
N ILE A 368 -12.88 -3.48 -13.08
CA ILE A 368 -11.70 -2.93 -12.42
C ILE A 368 -11.26 -1.70 -13.22
N ASP A 369 -11.34 -0.52 -12.60
CA ASP A 369 -10.76 0.71 -13.13
C ASP A 369 -9.24 0.61 -13.15
N THR A 370 -8.65 0.95 -14.29
CA THR A 370 -7.20 1.02 -14.47
C THR A 370 -6.80 2.34 -15.12
N SER A 371 -7.63 3.37 -14.95
CA SER A 371 -7.42 4.70 -15.54
C SER A 371 -6.22 5.41 -14.89
N ALA A 372 -5.53 6.25 -15.67
CA ALA A 372 -4.35 6.99 -15.21
C ALA A 372 -4.68 8.45 -14.86
N ASP A 373 -3.72 9.14 -14.24
CA ASP A 373 -3.74 10.56 -13.90
C ASP A 373 -4.86 10.95 -12.92
N TYR A 374 -4.98 10.16 -11.86
CA TYR A 374 -5.77 10.43 -10.64
C TYR A 374 -7.22 10.88 -10.93
N PRO A 375 -8.04 10.02 -11.54
CA PRO A 375 -9.47 10.29 -11.69
C PRO A 375 -10.15 10.46 -10.33
N SER A 376 -11.08 11.41 -10.25
CA SER A 376 -11.86 11.73 -9.04
C SER A 376 -13.35 11.39 -9.16
N ALA A 377 -13.82 11.02 -10.36
CA ALA A 377 -15.18 10.53 -10.59
C ALA A 377 -15.22 9.54 -11.76
N TRP A 378 -16.17 8.60 -11.68
CA TRP A 378 -16.38 7.53 -12.66
C TRP A 378 -17.84 7.54 -13.12
N LEU A 379 -18.06 7.20 -14.38
CA LEU A 379 -19.37 6.90 -14.93
C LEU A 379 -19.23 5.71 -15.88
N TRP A 380 -19.77 4.59 -15.44
CA TRP A 380 -19.89 3.36 -16.22
C TRP A 380 -21.22 3.37 -16.96
N ASP A 381 -21.17 3.02 -18.24
CA ASP A 381 -22.32 2.59 -19.03
C ASP A 381 -22.06 1.14 -19.43
N PHE A 382 -22.91 0.24 -18.94
CA PHE A 382 -22.74 -1.20 -19.13
C PHE A 382 -23.26 -1.69 -20.49
N GLY A 383 -23.91 -0.83 -21.28
CA GLY A 383 -24.45 -1.16 -22.60
C GLY A 383 -25.82 -1.85 -22.58
N ASP A 384 -26.41 -2.06 -21.41
CA ASP A 384 -27.75 -2.64 -21.21
C ASP A 384 -28.78 -1.62 -20.70
N GLY A 385 -28.42 -0.33 -20.71
CA GLY A 385 -29.23 0.77 -20.21
C GLY A 385 -29.03 1.08 -18.73
N THR A 386 -28.16 0.35 -18.03
CA THR A 386 -27.78 0.62 -16.63
C THR A 386 -26.39 1.24 -16.52
N SER A 387 -26.13 1.89 -15.37
CA SER A 387 -24.91 2.65 -15.12
C SER A 387 -24.45 2.56 -13.67
N SER A 388 -23.18 2.88 -13.41
CA SER A 388 -22.64 3.03 -12.05
C SER A 388 -21.68 4.22 -11.94
N ILE A 389 -21.55 4.76 -10.73
CA ILE A 389 -20.57 5.81 -10.37
C ILE A 389 -19.45 5.29 -9.45
N GLU A 390 -19.49 4.00 -9.11
CA GLU A 390 -18.44 3.38 -8.31
C GLU A 390 -17.16 3.22 -9.14
N GLN A 391 -16.00 3.29 -8.50
CA GLN A 391 -14.72 3.06 -9.18
C GLN A 391 -14.60 1.64 -9.74
N ASN A 392 -14.97 0.63 -8.95
CA ASN A 392 -14.86 -0.79 -9.30
C ASN A 392 -16.22 -1.50 -9.09
N PRO A 393 -17.21 -1.30 -9.97
CA PRO A 393 -18.55 -1.82 -9.76
C PRO A 393 -18.65 -3.33 -10.03
N VAL A 394 -19.61 -3.96 -9.36
CA VAL A 394 -20.10 -5.30 -9.71
C VAL A 394 -21.43 -5.14 -10.43
N HIS A 395 -21.55 -5.68 -11.65
CA HIS A 395 -22.76 -5.58 -12.47
C HIS A 395 -23.23 -6.96 -12.94
N THR A 396 -24.54 -7.16 -13.05
CA THR A 396 -25.12 -8.43 -13.52
C THR A 396 -25.94 -8.22 -14.79
N TYR A 397 -25.47 -8.82 -15.89
CA TYR A 397 -26.19 -8.85 -17.15
C TYR A 397 -27.27 -9.94 -17.12
N LEU A 398 -28.53 -9.55 -16.93
CA LEU A 398 -29.65 -10.49 -16.80
C LEU A 398 -30.04 -11.15 -18.14
N ALA A 399 -29.90 -10.44 -19.24
CA ALA A 399 -30.23 -10.96 -20.56
C ALA A 399 -28.96 -11.46 -21.28
N TYR A 400 -29.14 -12.40 -22.22
CA TYR A 400 -28.07 -12.72 -23.16
C TYR A 400 -27.89 -11.58 -24.15
N GLY A 401 -26.65 -11.34 -24.57
CA GLY A 401 -26.34 -10.20 -25.41
C GLY A 401 -24.85 -9.98 -25.57
N ASN A 402 -24.52 -9.09 -26.50
CA ASN A 402 -23.19 -8.53 -26.63
C ASN A 402 -23.25 -7.07 -26.20
N TYR A 403 -22.52 -6.71 -25.14
CA TYR A 403 -22.62 -5.43 -24.48
C TYR A 403 -21.36 -4.61 -24.67
N THR A 404 -21.53 -3.42 -25.22
CA THR A 404 -20.48 -2.40 -25.31
C THR A 404 -20.40 -1.68 -23.98
N VAL A 405 -19.23 -1.74 -23.33
CA VAL A 405 -19.01 -1.09 -22.04
C VAL A 405 -18.22 0.18 -22.26
N LYS A 406 -18.69 1.28 -21.68
CA LYS A 406 -18.00 2.57 -21.70
C LYS A 406 -17.72 3.03 -20.28
N LEU A 407 -16.47 3.43 -20.04
CA LEU A 407 -16.06 4.13 -18.83
C LEU A 407 -15.72 5.58 -19.20
N THR A 408 -16.33 6.53 -18.49
CA THR A 408 -15.92 7.94 -18.49
C THR A 408 -15.34 8.28 -17.13
N VAL A 409 -14.14 8.83 -17.10
CA VAL A 409 -13.47 9.29 -15.88
C VAL A 409 -13.17 10.78 -15.96
N SER A 410 -13.24 11.47 -14.83
CA SER A 410 -12.94 12.90 -14.75
C SER A 410 -12.07 13.28 -13.57
N ASN A 411 -11.32 14.36 -13.72
CA ASN A 411 -10.54 15.03 -12.68
C ASN A 411 -10.68 16.56 -12.84
N ILE A 412 -9.93 17.35 -12.07
CA ILE A 412 -10.00 18.83 -12.11
C ILE A 412 -9.64 19.45 -13.47
N PHE A 413 -8.95 18.72 -14.36
CA PHE A 413 -8.57 19.19 -15.71
C PHE A 413 -9.62 18.86 -16.77
N GLY A 414 -10.57 17.97 -16.48
CA GLY A 414 -11.62 17.54 -17.41
C GLY A 414 -11.85 16.03 -17.38
N ALA A 415 -12.33 15.48 -18.48
CA ALA A 415 -12.73 14.08 -18.58
C ALA A 415 -12.17 13.39 -19.83
N ASP A 416 -11.99 12.08 -19.72
CA ASP A 416 -11.68 11.17 -20.83
C ASP A 416 -12.62 9.97 -20.77
N SER A 417 -12.81 9.28 -21.90
CA SER A 417 -13.66 8.10 -21.96
C SER A 417 -13.13 7.02 -22.88
N LEU A 418 -13.28 5.77 -22.46
CA LEU A 418 -12.96 4.58 -23.25
C LEU A 418 -14.22 3.75 -23.46
N SER A 419 -14.51 3.41 -24.71
CA SER A 419 -15.56 2.46 -25.09
C SER A 419 -14.92 1.18 -25.62
N LYS A 420 -15.30 0.02 -25.07
CA LYS A 420 -14.90 -1.29 -25.59
C LYS A 420 -16.13 -1.97 -26.18
N GLU A 421 -16.19 -1.99 -27.51
CA GLU A 421 -17.29 -2.57 -28.28
C GLU A 421 -17.41 -4.09 -28.02
N GLY A 422 -18.61 -4.54 -27.66
CA GLY A 422 -18.87 -5.95 -27.39
C GLY A 422 -17.94 -6.58 -26.35
N PHE A 423 -17.54 -5.80 -25.34
CA PHE A 423 -16.58 -6.23 -24.33
C PHE A 423 -17.11 -7.36 -23.47
N ILE A 424 -18.42 -7.39 -23.19
CA ILE A 424 -19.07 -8.46 -22.42
C ILE A 424 -20.02 -9.25 -23.31
N PHE A 425 -19.82 -10.57 -23.34
CA PHE A 425 -20.68 -11.50 -24.07
C PHE A 425 -21.42 -12.44 -23.11
N ALA A 426 -22.65 -12.06 -22.75
CA ALA A 426 -23.55 -12.91 -21.99
C ALA A 426 -24.23 -13.91 -22.94
N LYS A 427 -23.92 -15.19 -22.75
CA LYS A 427 -24.36 -16.28 -23.61
C LYS A 427 -25.79 -16.66 -23.28
N ARG A 428 -26.56 -16.93 -24.32
CA ARG A 428 -27.85 -17.59 -24.18
C ARG A 428 -27.63 -19.04 -23.73
N VAL A 429 -28.31 -19.44 -22.67
CA VAL A 429 -28.41 -20.85 -22.27
C VAL A 429 -29.49 -21.48 -23.15
N LYS A 430 -29.10 -22.44 -24.01
CA LYS A 430 -30.06 -23.13 -24.90
C LYS A 430 -30.85 -24.14 -24.06
N GLY A 431 -32.16 -23.98 -23.97
CA GLY A 431 -33.03 -24.85 -23.17
C GLY A 431 -33.60 -24.17 -21.93
N ASP A 432 -33.08 -22.99 -21.57
CA ASP A 432 -33.62 -22.12 -20.53
C ASP A 432 -34.80 -21.30 -21.10
N PHE A 433 -36.02 -21.80 -20.89
CA PHE A 433 -37.27 -21.12 -21.18
C PHE A 433 -37.75 -20.25 -19.99
N GLY A 434 -37.11 -20.42 -18.84
CA GLY A 434 -37.20 -19.70 -17.57
C GLY A 434 -36.67 -18.27 -17.65
N GLY A 435 -35.59 -18.10 -18.42
CA GLY A 435 -34.73 -16.93 -18.45
C GLY A 435 -33.92 -16.76 -17.16
N ASP A 436 -33.73 -17.82 -16.36
CA ASP A 436 -33.02 -17.77 -15.07
C ASP A 436 -31.55 -18.21 -15.16
N GLY A 437 -31.12 -18.67 -16.33
CA GLY A 437 -29.74 -19.06 -16.63
C GLY A 437 -29.40 -20.51 -16.31
N GLU A 438 -30.35 -21.32 -15.88
CA GLU A 438 -30.19 -22.76 -15.70
C GLU A 438 -31.10 -23.54 -16.65
N ILE A 439 -30.88 -24.85 -16.80
CA ILE A 439 -31.83 -25.74 -17.48
C ILE A 439 -32.43 -26.64 -16.42
N ASP A 440 -33.67 -26.40 -16.04
CA ASP A 440 -34.33 -27.03 -14.91
C ASP A 440 -35.77 -27.52 -15.21
N ILE A 441 -36.46 -28.01 -14.19
CA ILE A 441 -37.83 -28.54 -14.35
C ILE A 441 -38.87 -27.44 -14.62
N GLY A 442 -38.58 -26.19 -14.23
CA GLY A 442 -39.37 -25.02 -14.54
C GLY A 442 -39.39 -24.72 -16.04
N ASP A 443 -38.28 -24.95 -16.73
CA ASP A 443 -38.19 -24.86 -18.20
C ASP A 443 -39.09 -25.86 -18.90
N VAL A 444 -39.03 -27.11 -18.46
CA VAL A 444 -39.86 -28.20 -18.99
C VAL A 444 -41.34 -27.89 -18.80
N ALA A 445 -41.73 -27.35 -17.64
CA ALA A 445 -43.10 -26.94 -17.36
C ALA A 445 -43.57 -25.79 -18.25
N ARG A 446 -42.71 -24.81 -18.58
CA ARG A 446 -43.05 -23.72 -19.51
C ARG A 446 -43.22 -24.20 -20.94
N VAL A 447 -42.36 -25.12 -21.41
CA VAL A 447 -42.53 -25.76 -22.71
C VAL A 447 -43.86 -26.53 -22.76
N ALA A 448 -44.16 -27.32 -21.73
CA ALA A 448 -45.43 -28.05 -21.64
C ALA A 448 -46.64 -27.11 -21.66
N TYR A 449 -46.58 -25.95 -20.98
CA TYR A 449 -47.66 -24.96 -21.01
C TYR A 449 -47.81 -24.26 -22.38
N MET A 450 -46.71 -23.95 -23.06
CA MET A 450 -46.73 -23.37 -24.42
C MET A 450 -47.34 -24.33 -25.46
N VAL A 451 -47.12 -25.64 -25.29
CA VAL A 451 -47.66 -26.69 -26.16
C VAL A 451 -49.18 -26.87 -25.97
N VAL A 452 -49.71 -26.61 -24.77
CA VAL A 452 -51.15 -26.80 -24.46
C VAL A 452 -52.00 -25.54 -24.75
N GLY A 453 -51.37 -24.40 -25.07
CA GLY A 453 -52.01 -23.07 -25.06
C GLY A 453 -52.04 -22.25 -26.36
N LYS A 454 -51.68 -22.78 -27.54
CA LYS A 454 -51.77 -22.03 -28.82
C LYS A 454 -52.62 -22.75 -29.88
N GLU A 455 -53.25 -21.96 -30.76
CA GLU A 455 -54.06 -22.46 -31.87
C GLU A 455 -53.22 -23.19 -32.95
N PRO A 456 -53.80 -24.19 -33.65
CA PRO A 456 -53.10 -25.35 -34.24
C PRO A 456 -52.30 -25.12 -35.53
N ALA A 457 -51.97 -23.87 -35.90
CA ALA A 457 -51.49 -23.56 -37.25
C ALA A 457 -49.95 -23.54 -37.43
N ASP A 458 -49.16 -23.71 -36.37
CA ASP A 458 -47.68 -23.65 -36.44
C ASP A 458 -47.05 -25.06 -36.50
N LEU A 459 -47.05 -25.66 -37.70
CA LEU A 459 -46.55 -27.02 -37.97
C LEU A 459 -45.03 -27.19 -37.74
N ALA A 460 -44.28 -26.12 -37.45
CA ALA A 460 -42.86 -26.22 -37.09
C ALA A 460 -42.61 -26.79 -35.69
N ALA A 461 -43.65 -26.90 -34.85
CA ALA A 461 -43.59 -27.44 -33.50
C ALA A 461 -44.10 -28.89 -33.37
N ASP A 462 -44.57 -29.50 -34.48
CA ASP A 462 -45.01 -30.89 -34.57
C ASP A 462 -43.80 -31.84 -34.71
N PHE A 463 -43.17 -32.14 -33.58
CA PHE A 463 -42.00 -33.02 -33.51
C PHE A 463 -42.34 -34.48 -33.80
N ASN A 464 -43.60 -34.87 -33.59
CA ASN A 464 -44.06 -36.23 -33.79
C ASN A 464 -44.59 -36.50 -35.21
N GLU A 465 -44.73 -35.44 -36.01
CA GLU A 465 -45.16 -35.39 -37.41
C GLU A 465 -46.60 -35.89 -37.64
N ASN A 466 -47.51 -35.68 -36.67
CA ASN A 466 -48.90 -36.13 -36.77
C ASN A 466 -49.86 -35.06 -37.33
N GLY A 467 -49.36 -33.88 -37.67
CA GLY A 467 -50.12 -32.76 -38.21
C GLY A 467 -50.81 -31.88 -37.17
N ALA A 468 -50.54 -32.07 -35.87
CA ALA A 468 -51.07 -31.27 -34.77
C ALA A 468 -50.00 -31.05 -33.69
N VAL A 469 -50.00 -29.87 -33.07
CA VAL A 469 -49.13 -29.61 -31.92
C VAL A 469 -49.85 -30.11 -30.66
N ASP A 470 -49.37 -31.20 -30.07
CA ASP A 470 -50.02 -31.90 -28.96
C ASP A 470 -49.04 -32.47 -27.92
N ILE A 471 -49.59 -33.17 -26.92
CA ILE A 471 -48.80 -33.74 -25.82
C ILE A 471 -47.83 -34.85 -26.27
N GLY A 472 -48.08 -35.46 -27.44
CA GLY A 472 -47.18 -36.40 -28.08
C GLY A 472 -45.87 -35.73 -28.54
N ASP A 473 -45.92 -34.46 -28.92
CA ASP A 473 -44.72 -33.67 -29.23
C ASP A 473 -43.89 -33.41 -27.99
N ALA A 474 -44.55 -32.99 -26.90
CA ALA A 474 -43.91 -32.79 -25.60
C ALA A 474 -43.28 -34.09 -25.07
N ALA A 475 -43.95 -35.23 -25.25
CA ALA A 475 -43.43 -36.54 -24.86
C ALA A 475 -42.21 -36.97 -25.71
N LYS A 476 -42.22 -36.70 -27.02
CA LYS A 476 -41.08 -37.02 -27.91
C LYS A 476 -39.86 -36.15 -27.62
N ILE A 477 -40.07 -34.88 -27.27
CA ILE A 477 -39.01 -33.97 -26.81
C ILE A 477 -38.45 -34.43 -25.46
N ALA A 478 -39.30 -34.73 -24.48
CA ALA A 478 -38.87 -35.25 -23.17
C ALA A 478 -38.07 -36.56 -23.33
N TYR A 479 -38.52 -37.47 -24.20
CA TYR A 479 -37.83 -38.73 -24.47
C TYR A 479 -36.47 -38.53 -25.15
N TYR A 480 -36.35 -37.54 -26.05
CA TYR A 480 -35.07 -37.18 -26.68
C TYR A 480 -34.01 -36.71 -25.67
N PHE A 481 -34.43 -35.98 -24.63
CA PHE A 481 -33.52 -35.51 -23.57
C PHE A 481 -33.24 -36.58 -22.50
N VAL A 482 -34.23 -37.39 -22.13
CA VAL A 482 -34.03 -38.52 -21.20
C VAL A 482 -33.14 -39.61 -21.82
N GLY A 483 -33.21 -39.84 -23.13
CA GLY A 483 -32.37 -40.80 -23.84
C GLY A 483 -30.88 -40.43 -23.93
N LYS A 484 -30.50 -39.16 -23.76
CA LYS A 484 -29.10 -38.70 -23.79
C LYS A 484 -28.41 -38.61 -22.43
N ILE A 485 -29.14 -38.78 -21.33
CA ILE A 485 -28.56 -38.89 -19.98
C ILE A 485 -27.89 -40.26 -19.76
N GLY A 486 -28.13 -41.24 -20.64
CA GLY A 486 -27.52 -42.57 -20.60
C GLY A 486 -26.13 -42.70 -21.26
N GLU A 487 -25.61 -41.65 -21.90
CA GLU A 487 -24.28 -41.67 -22.58
C GLU A 487 -23.33 -40.54 -22.12
N LEU A 488 -23.57 -39.89 -20.97
CA LEU A 488 -22.58 -39.02 -20.33
C LEU A 488 -21.68 -39.81 -19.36
#